data_AF-W9RNP8-F1
#
_entry.id   AF-W9RNP8-F1
#
_cell.length_a   1.000
_cell.length_b   1.000
_cell.length_c   1.000
_cell.angle_alpha   90.00
_cell.angle_beta   90.00
_cell.angle_gamma   90.00
#
_symmetry.space_group_name_H-M   'P 1'
#
loop_
_entity.id
_entity.type
_entity.pdbx_description
1 polymer ?
#
loop_
_entity_poly.entity_id
_entity_poly.type
_entity_poly.pdbx_seq_one_letter_code
_entity_poly.pdbx_strand_id
1 'polypeptide(L)' 'MTSFHNRPEDAVQDIFLRLPADALVLFKRVSKYWYALICSLIKDPLFVSKNLQNFKHKSSSSLIIRRPCPP' A
#
# COMPACT_ATOMS: atom_id res chain seq x y z
N MET A 1 16.30 -4.07 15.95
CA MET A 1 16.41 -2.60 15.82
C MET A 1 15.60 -2.18 14.61
N THR A 2 14.31 -1.86 14.76
CA THR A 2 13.55 -1.18 13.71
C THR A 2 13.33 0.23 14.21
N SER A 3 14.24 1.13 13.83
CA SER A 3 13.95 2.56 13.89
C SER A 3 12.76 2.76 12.97
N PHE A 4 11.56 2.91 13.56
CA PHE A 4 10.44 3.49 12.83
C PHE A 4 10.91 4.89 12.43
N HIS A 5 11.36 5.05 11.19
CA HIS A 5 11.64 6.37 10.66
C HIS A 5 10.31 7.13 10.78
N ASN A 6 10.34 8.11 11.68
CA ASN A 6 9.16 8.72 12.30
C ASN A 6 8.50 9.75 11.35
N ARG A 7 8.59 9.51 10.04
CA ARG A 7 8.08 10.37 8.99
C ARG A 7 6.73 9.80 8.53
N PRO A 8 5.67 10.62 8.43
CA PRO A 8 4.36 10.16 7.96
C PRO A 8 4.44 9.40 6.62
N GLU A 9 5.36 9.80 5.75
CA GLU A 9 5.65 9.19 4.46
C GLU A 9 6.01 7.70 4.55
N ASP A 10 6.88 7.33 5.49
CA ASP A 10 7.37 5.96 5.62
C ASP A 10 6.24 5.03 6.08
N ALA A 11 5.42 5.52 7.02
CA ALA A 11 4.22 4.82 7.46
C ALA A 11 3.19 4.67 6.34
N VAL A 12 3.00 5.71 5.51
CA VAL A 12 2.09 5.67 4.36
C VAL A 12 2.61 4.71 3.29
N GLN A 13 3.91 4.66 3.04
CA GLN A 13 4.52 3.71 2.11
C GLN A 13 4.35 2.27 2.58
N ASP A 14 4.50 2.00 3.88
CA ASP A 14 4.26 0.68 4.48
C ASP A 14 2.79 0.26 4.36
N ILE A 15 1.85 1.20 4.53
CA ILE A 15 0.42 0.96 4.26
C ILE A 15 0.23 0.59 2.79
N PHE A 16 0.82 1.34 1.86
CA PHE A 16 0.71 1.07 0.44
C PHE A 16 1.34 -0.27 0.01
N LEU A 17 2.46 -0.68 0.62
CA LEU A 17 3.07 -1.99 0.36
C LEU A 17 2.16 -3.17 0.75
N ARG A 18 1.21 -2.95 1.66
CA ARG A 18 0.23 -3.96 2.12
C ARG A 18 -1.07 -3.97 1.31
N LEU A 19 -1.21 -3.11 0.30
CA LEU A 19 -2.37 -3.03 -0.58
C LEU A 19 -2.06 -3.62 -1.96
N PRO A 20 -3.01 -4.32 -2.59
CA PRO A 20 -2.84 -4.77 -3.97
C PRO A 20 -2.80 -3.56 -4.91
N ALA A 21 -2.16 -3.73 -6.07
CA ALA A 21 -1.98 -2.66 -7.06
C ALA A 21 -3.30 -1.98 -7.46
N ASP A 22 -4.38 -2.76 -7.62
CA ASP A 22 -5.70 -2.24 -7.98
C ASP A 22 -6.26 -1.29 -6.91
N ALA A 23 -6.05 -1.61 -5.63
CA ALA A 23 -6.45 -0.74 -4.53
C ALA A 23 -5.62 0.56 -4.55
N LEU A 24 -4.31 0.50 -4.79
CA LEU A 24 -3.46 1.69 -4.88
C LEU A 24 -3.93 2.68 -5.94
N VAL A 25 -4.47 2.20 -7.06
CA VAL A 25 -5.04 3.06 -8.11
C VAL A 25 -6.26 3.84 -7.59
N LEU A 26 -7.12 3.23 -6.77
CA LEU A 26 -8.27 3.92 -6.16
C LEU A 26 -7.84 5.00 -5.17
N PHE A 27 -6.78 4.73 -4.41
CA PHE A 27 -6.26 5.66 -3.39
C PHE A 27 -5.65 6.94 -3.98
N LYS A 28 -5.34 6.96 -5.29
CA LYS A 28 -4.98 8.19 -6.00
C LYS A 28 -6.05 9.28 -5.91
N ARG A 29 -7.30 8.92 -5.65
CA ARG A 29 -8.44 9.86 -5.56
C ARG A 29 -8.62 10.50 -4.18
N VAL A 30 -7.87 10.06 -3.15
CA VAL A 30 -8.03 10.53 -1.77
C VAL A 30 -7.60 11.99 -1.62
N SER A 31 -6.43 12.35 -2.18
CA SER A 31 -5.93 13.73 -2.19
C SER A 31 -4.81 13.91 -3.21
N LYS A 32 -4.48 15.17 -3.53
CA LYS A 32 -3.33 15.49 -4.40
C LYS A 32 -2.00 14.96 -3.86
N TYR A 33 -1.82 14.96 -2.53
CA TYR A 33 -0.61 14.41 -1.89
C TYR A 33 -0.48 12.91 -2.13
N TRP A 34 -1.57 12.16 -1.91
CA TRP A 34 -1.58 10.70 -2.13
C TRP A 34 -1.38 10.37 -3.60
N TYR A 35 -2.00 11.12 -4.50
CA TYR A 35 -1.77 10.99 -5.94
C TYR A 35 -0.28 11.12 -6.29
N ALA A 36 0.38 12.18 -5.84
CA ALA A 36 1.80 12.43 -6.13
C ALA A 36 2.70 11.32 -5.54
N LEU A 37 2.45 10.95 -4.29
CA LEU A 37 3.21 9.90 -3.61
C LEU A 37 3.06 8.55 -4.31
N ILE A 38 1.84 8.11 -4.61
CA ILE A 38 1.58 6.85 -5.33
C ILE A 38 2.23 6.89 -6.71
N CYS A 39 2.12 8.01 -7.45
CA CYS A 39 2.77 8.16 -8.75
C CYS A 39 4.30 8.08 -8.68
N SER A 40 4.90 8.51 -7.58
CA SER A 40 6.35 8.35 -7.35
C SER A 40 6.70 6.90 -7.02
N LEU A 41 5.93 6.25 -6.14
CA LEU A 41 6.20 4.89 -5.67
C LEU A 41 6.06 3.84 -6.78
N ILE A 42 5.07 3.97 -7.67
CA ILE A 42 4.92 3.04 -8.81
C ILE A 42 6.04 3.15 -9.83
N LYS A 43 6.83 4.23 -9.81
CA LYS A 43 8.02 4.41 -10.65
C LYS A 43 9.27 3.82 -10.00
N ASP A 44 9.23 3.53 -8.70
CA ASP A 44 10.33 2.89 -7.97
C ASP A 44 10.25 1.36 -8.16
N PRO A 45 11.22 0.74 -8.85
CA PRO A 45 11.23 -0.71 -9.07
C PRO A 45 11.37 -1.51 -7.76
N LEU A 46 11.96 -0.94 -6.70
CA LEU A 46 12.05 -1.60 -5.39
C LEU A 46 10.68 -1.68 -4.73
N PHE A 47 9.89 -0.61 -4.80
CA PHE A 47 8.51 -0.62 -4.32
C PHE A 47 7.66 -1.63 -5.11
N VAL A 48 7.73 -1.59 -6.45
CA VAL A 48 6.94 -2.48 -7.32
C VAL A 48 7.29 -3.95 -7.08
N SER A 49 8.58 -4.29 -7.00
CA SER A 49 9.01 -5.67 -6.76
C SER A 49 8.57 -6.19 -5.39
N LYS A 50 8.68 -5.38 -4.32
CA LYS A 50 8.17 -5.72 -2.99
C LYS A 50 6.66 -5.90 -2.97
N ASN A 51 5.92 -4.99 -3.61
CA ASN A 51 4.46 -5.09 -3.69
C ASN A 51 4.05 -6.37 -4.45
N LEU A 52 4.67 -6.66 -5.60
CA LEU A 52 4.40 -7.89 -6.35
C LEU A 52 4.70 -9.13 -5.51
N GLN A 53 5.82 -9.19 -4.79
CA GLN A 53 6.15 -10.32 -3.91
C GLN A 53 5.10 -10.54 -2.81
N ASN A 54 4.59 -9.46 -2.20
CA ASN A 54 3.54 -9.53 -1.17
C ASN A 54 2.23 -10.14 -1.66
N PHE A 55 1.97 -10.08 -2.98
CA PHE A 55 0.74 -10.56 -3.60
C PHE A 55 0.93 -11.77 -4.52
N LYS A 56 2.16 -12.14 -4.89
CA LYS A 56 2.49 -13.27 -5.80
C LYS A 56 2.04 -14.64 -5.27
N HIS A 57 2.01 -14.82 -3.95
CA HIS A 57 1.59 -16.07 -3.29
C HIS A 57 0.17 -16.02 -2.71
N LYS A 58 -0.51 -14.87 -2.79
CA LYS A 58 -1.93 -14.76 -2.39
C LYS A 58 -2.80 -15.21 -3.55
N SER A 59 -2.81 -16.52 -3.80
CA SER A 59 -3.85 -17.17 -4.57
C SER A 59 -5.20 -16.83 -3.94
N SER A 60 -6.10 -16.26 -4.74
CA SER A 60 -7.47 -15.84 -4.46
C SER A 60 -8.03 -16.21 -3.09
N SER A 61 -8.06 -15.25 -2.17
CA SER A 61 -9.03 -15.26 -1.06
C SER A 61 -9.37 -13.84 -0.62
N SER A 62 -10.16 -13.19 -1.47
CA SER A 62 -11.20 -12.23 -1.10
C SER A 62 -10.75 -10.92 -0.43
N LEU A 63 -11.26 -9.80 -0.95
CA LEU A 63 -11.32 -8.49 -0.28
C LEU A 63 -12.28 -8.50 0.94
N ILE A 64 -12.38 -9.61 1.69
CA ILE A 64 -13.17 -9.63 2.91
C ILE A 64 -12.33 -8.96 3.99
N ILE A 65 -12.62 -7.69 4.24
CA ILE A 65 -12.42 -7.05 5.54
C ILE A 65 -13.17 -7.93 6.55
N ARG A 66 -12.49 -8.94 7.11
CA ARG A 66 -13.09 -9.96 7.99
C ARG A 66 -13.35 -9.48 9.42
N ARG A 67 -13.22 -8.18 9.69
CA ARG A 67 -13.57 -7.64 11.00
C ARG A 67 -14.57 -6.51 10.80
N PRO A 68 -15.86 -6.75 11.05
CA PRO A 68 -16.78 -5.66 11.35
C PRO A 68 -16.13 -4.83 12.47
N CYS A 69 -16.06 -3.51 12.30
CA CYS A 69 -15.81 -2.65 13.45
C CYS A 69 -16.93 -2.91 14.46
N PRO A 70 -16.61 -3.24 15.72
CA PRO A 70 -17.63 -3.29 16.76
C PRO A 70 -18.28 -1.89 16.90
N PRO A 71 -19.58 -1.83 17.20
CA PRO A 71 -20.26 -0.56 17.50
C PRO A 71 -19.68 0.13 18.74
#